data_AF-A0A0A0I402-F1
#
_entry.id   AF-A0A0A0I402-F1
#
_cell.length_a   1.000
_cell.length_b   1.000
_cell.length_c   1.000
_cell.angle_alpha   90.00
_cell.angle_beta   90.00
_cell.angle_gamma   90.00
#
_symmetry.space_group_name_H-M   'P 1'
#
loop_
_entity.id
_entity.type
_entity.pdbx_description
1 polymer ?
#
loop_
_entity_poly.entity_id
_entity_poly.type
_entity_poly.pdbx_seq_one_letter_code
_entity_poly.pdbx_strand_id
1 'polypeptide(L)'
;MIHKRISQIRRDNKLNQSEFGKKLGVSRDVVSNMENSRGNLKQLFLDHLCTVFNVNKTWLLTGEGEMYIVDDEAILGSALADIAAGNVSLQNIAKKLVKLDDEYLNLVEHLVNTLYESEKKKD
;
A
#
# COMPACT_ATOMS: atom_id res chain seq x y z
N MET A 1 18.05 -8.02 -4.17
CA MET A 1 16.58 -8.03 -3.94
C MET A 1 15.97 -6.65 -4.18
N ILE A 2 16.46 -5.59 -3.54
CA ILE A 2 15.98 -4.21 -3.73
C ILE A 2 15.96 -3.75 -5.21
N HIS A 3 17.00 -4.07 -5.99
CA HIS A 3 17.07 -3.72 -7.42
C HIS A 3 15.91 -4.30 -8.25
N LYS A 4 15.45 -5.53 -7.92
CA LYS A 4 14.28 -6.14 -8.56
C LYS A 4 12.99 -5.41 -8.17
N ARG A 5 12.87 -4.98 -6.90
CA ARG A 5 11.72 -4.19 -6.41
C ARG A 5 11.66 -2.81 -7.03
N ILE A 6 12.79 -2.12 -7.21
CA ILE A 6 12.85 -0.86 -7.99
C ILE A 6 12.29 -1.07 -9.40
N SER A 7 12.67 -2.19 -10.03
CA SER A 7 12.17 -2.52 -11.36
C SER A 7 10.69 -2.92 -11.37
N GLN A 8 10.20 -3.50 -10.29
CA GLN A 8 8.79 -3.80 -10.08
C GLN A 8 7.95 -2.53 -9.96
N ILE A 9 8.39 -1.55 -9.16
CA ILE A 9 7.76 -0.22 -9.04
C ILE A 9 7.60 0.43 -10.41
N ARG A 10 8.67 0.45 -11.21
CA ARG A 10 8.62 1.02 -12.55
C ARG A 10 7.60 0.32 -13.46
N ARG A 11 7.61 -1.02 -13.48
CA ARG A 11 6.73 -1.83 -14.33
C ARG A 11 5.27 -1.71 -13.92
N ASP A 12 5.00 -1.68 -12.63
CA ASP A 12 3.64 -1.55 -12.09
C ASP A 12 3.02 -0.19 -12.44
N ASN A 13 3.84 0.87 -12.44
CA ASN A 13 3.48 2.19 -12.94
C ASN A 13 3.42 2.28 -14.49
N LYS A 14 3.69 1.18 -15.20
CA LYS A 14 3.69 1.09 -16.69
C LYS A 14 4.67 2.06 -17.37
N LEU A 15 5.79 2.36 -16.71
CA LEU A 15 6.79 3.29 -17.22
C LEU A 15 7.98 2.58 -17.88
N ASN A 16 8.51 3.18 -18.94
CA ASN A 16 9.83 2.81 -19.44
C ASN A 16 10.94 3.42 -18.55
N GLN A 17 12.20 2.98 -18.73
CA GLN A 17 13.33 3.44 -17.90
C GLN A 17 13.59 4.95 -18.02
N SER A 18 13.31 5.56 -19.17
CA SER A 18 13.51 6.98 -19.40
C SER A 18 12.47 7.81 -18.65
N GLU A 19 11.19 7.42 -18.73
CA GLU A 19 10.08 8.07 -18.01
C GLU A 19 10.24 7.95 -16.50
N PHE A 20 10.66 6.77 -16.02
CA PHE A 20 10.94 6.54 -14.61
C PHE A 20 12.08 7.40 -14.11
N GLY A 21 13.17 7.48 -14.88
CA GLY A 21 14.31 8.36 -14.56
C GLY A 21 13.90 9.84 -14.52
N LYS A 22 13.10 10.29 -15.49
CA LYS A 22 12.58 11.66 -15.53
C LYS A 22 11.77 12.01 -14.27
N LYS A 23 10.95 11.10 -13.75
CA LYS A 23 10.21 11.30 -12.49
C LYS A 23 11.12 11.37 -11.26
N LEU A 24 12.26 10.68 -11.29
CA LEU A 24 13.24 10.63 -10.19
C LEU A 24 14.38 11.65 -10.33
N GLY A 25 14.34 12.51 -11.36
CA GLY A 25 15.40 13.48 -11.64
C GLY A 25 16.74 12.87 -12.06
N VAL A 26 16.75 11.65 -12.62
CA VAL A 26 17.96 10.94 -13.05
C VAL A 26 17.88 10.46 -14.49
N SER A 27 19.03 10.14 -15.09
CA SER A 27 19.06 9.63 -16.47
C SER A 27 18.54 8.18 -16.56
N ARG A 28 18.13 7.77 -17.77
CA ARG A 28 17.79 6.38 -18.10
C ARG A 28 18.92 5.41 -17.72
N ASP A 29 20.18 5.80 -17.91
CA ASP A 29 21.34 4.96 -17.60
C ASP A 29 21.50 4.75 -16.09
N VAL A 30 21.22 5.77 -15.28
CA VAL A 30 21.18 5.63 -13.82
C VAL A 30 20.11 4.62 -13.42
N VAL A 31 18.90 4.70 -14.01
CA VAL A 31 17.84 3.70 -13.78
C VAL A 31 18.29 2.30 -14.19
N SER A 32 18.87 2.14 -15.38
CA SER A 32 19.37 0.85 -15.87
C SER A 32 20.43 0.27 -14.93
N ASN A 33 21.37 1.08 -14.47
CA ASN A 33 22.39 0.66 -13.52
C ASN A 33 21.75 0.19 -12.21
N MET A 34 20.81 0.96 -11.66
CA MET A 34 20.08 0.60 -10.45
C MET A 34 19.31 -0.71 -10.59
N GLU A 35 18.60 -0.95 -11.69
CA GLU A 35 17.84 -2.20 -11.89
C GLU A 35 18.76 -3.42 -12.06
N ASN A 36 19.95 -3.21 -12.63
CA ASN A 36 20.94 -4.26 -12.89
C ASN A 36 21.95 -4.45 -11.75
N SER A 37 21.67 -3.91 -10.56
CA SER A 37 22.56 -4.01 -9.39
C SER A 37 23.97 -3.44 -9.64
N ARG A 38 24.07 -2.40 -10.47
CA ARG A 38 25.30 -1.66 -10.76
C ARG A 38 25.26 -0.31 -10.05
N GLY A 39 26.30 -0.01 -9.27
CA GLY A 39 26.41 1.22 -8.49
C GLY A 39 25.74 1.15 -7.12
N ASN A 40 25.96 2.18 -6.31
CA ASN A 40 25.47 2.23 -4.94
C ASN A 40 24.14 2.99 -4.85
N LEU A 41 23.14 2.39 -4.19
CA LEU A 41 21.86 3.04 -3.90
C LEU A 41 22.00 3.87 -2.63
N LYS A 42 22.04 5.20 -2.78
CA LYS A 42 22.07 6.12 -1.63
C LYS A 42 20.71 6.13 -0.94
N GLN A 43 20.71 6.16 0.40
CA GLN A 43 19.48 6.23 1.19
C GLN A 43 18.57 7.38 0.76
N LEU A 44 19.15 8.57 0.54
CA LEU A 44 18.42 9.76 0.06
C LEU A 44 17.66 9.51 -1.24
N PHE A 45 18.22 8.71 -2.16
CA PHE A 45 17.57 8.38 -3.41
C PHE A 45 16.40 7.41 -3.20
N LEU A 46 16.58 6.41 -2.33
CA LEU A 46 15.51 5.47 -1.98
C LEU A 46 14.34 6.19 -1.31
N ASP A 47 14.64 7.15 -0.44
CA ASP A 47 13.63 7.96 0.25
C ASP A 47 12.85 8.82 -0.76
N HIS A 48 13.57 9.49 -1.67
CA HIS A 48 12.95 10.25 -2.75
C HIS A 48 12.06 9.37 -3.64
N LEU A 49 12.53 8.17 -4.00
CA LEU A 49 11.76 7.20 -4.78
C LEU A 49 10.48 6.79 -4.06
N CYS A 50 10.57 6.49 -2.76
CA CYS A 50 9.41 6.17 -1.93
C CYS A 50 8.39 7.32 -1.94
N THR A 51 8.83 8.56 -1.81
CA THR A 51 7.93 9.73 -1.87
C THR A 51 7.29 9.89 -3.25
N VAL A 52 8.05 9.80 -4.33
CA VAL A 52 7.55 10.06 -5.70
C VAL A 52 6.52 9.02 -6.15
N PHE A 53 6.70 7.77 -5.74
CA PHE A 53 5.85 6.65 -6.15
C PHE A 53 4.92 6.14 -5.04
N ASN A 54 4.87 6.82 -3.90
CA ASN A 54 4.08 6.44 -2.75
C ASN A 54 4.33 4.99 -2.29
N VAL A 55 5.60 4.59 -2.28
CA VAL A 55 6.04 3.22 -1.99
C VAL A 55 6.39 3.06 -0.51
N ASN A 56 5.95 1.96 0.09
CA ASN A 56 6.30 1.59 1.45
C ASN A 56 7.81 1.27 1.54
N LYS A 57 8.53 2.05 2.36
CA LYS A 57 9.98 1.92 2.54
C LYS A 57 10.37 0.58 3.16
N THR A 58 9.56 0.04 4.08
CA THR A 58 9.78 -1.30 4.67
C THR A 58 9.73 -2.36 3.58
N TRP A 59 8.68 -2.35 2.75
CA TRP A 59 8.58 -3.27 1.61
C TRP A 59 9.75 -3.12 0.63
N LEU A 60 10.19 -1.90 0.33
CA LEU A 60 11.32 -1.68 -0.57
C LEU A 60 12.63 -2.27 -0.02
N LEU A 61 12.87 -2.20 1.29
CA LEU A 61 14.10 -2.67 1.93
C LEU A 61 14.05 -4.16 2.27
N THR A 62 12.99 -4.63 2.91
CA THR A 62 12.87 -6.01 3.42
C THR A 62 12.05 -6.88 2.48
N GLY A 63 11.00 -6.34 1.87
CA GLY A 63 10.00 -7.08 1.10
C GLY A 63 8.75 -7.42 1.91
N GLU A 64 8.66 -6.94 3.14
CA GLU A 64 7.53 -7.18 4.04
C GLU A 64 6.48 -6.07 3.94
N GLY A 65 5.21 -6.44 4.09
CA GLY A 65 4.06 -5.53 3.98
C GLY A 65 3.66 -5.24 2.55
N GLU A 66 2.74 -4.28 2.38
CA GLU A 66 2.26 -3.85 1.07
C GLU A 66 3.26 -2.96 0.34
N MET A 67 3.27 -3.06 -1.00
CA MET A 67 4.20 -2.34 -1.86
C MET A 67 3.98 -0.82 -1.82
N TYR A 68 2.73 -0.39 -1.81
CA TYR A 68 2.36 1.03 -1.74
C TYR A 68 1.84 1.38 -0.36
N ILE A 69 2.08 2.63 0.03
CA ILE A 69 1.42 3.22 1.18
C ILE A 69 0.01 3.54 0.70
N VAL A 70 -0.99 2.82 1.19
CA VAL A 70 -2.36 3.16 0.86
C VAL A 70 -2.76 4.35 1.72
N ASP A 71 -3.37 5.36 1.10
CA ASP A 71 -3.97 6.46 1.83
C ASP A 71 -5.19 5.90 2.59
N ASP A 72 -5.20 6.05 3.92
CA ASP A 72 -6.29 5.57 4.78
C ASP A 72 -7.65 6.15 4.31
N GLU A 73 -7.65 7.36 3.74
CA GLU A 73 -8.85 7.99 3.17
C GLU A 73 -9.33 7.26 1.91
N ALA A 74 -8.41 6.77 1.08
CA ALA A 74 -8.73 5.98 -0.11
C ALA A 74 -9.24 4.58 0.27
N ILE A 75 -8.69 3.96 1.32
CA ILE A 75 -9.21 2.70 1.88
C ILE A 75 -10.65 2.90 2.37
N LEU A 76 -10.87 3.95 3.17
CA LEU A 76 -12.20 4.23 3.71
C LEU A 76 -13.21 4.49 2.58
N GLY A 77 -12.83 5.25 1.55
CA GLY A 77 -13.66 5.49 0.38
C GLY A 77 -14.03 4.20 -0.36
N SER A 78 -13.06 3.30 -0.59
CA SER A 78 -13.32 2.00 -1.22
C SER A 78 -14.23 1.12 -0.35
N ALA A 79 -13.96 1.03 0.95
CA ALA A 79 -14.76 0.26 1.89
C ALA A 79 -16.21 0.76 1.94
N LEU A 80 -16.43 2.08 1.90
CA LEU A 80 -17.78 2.66 1.83
C LEU A 80 -18.48 2.31 0.51
N ALA A 81 -17.76 2.32 -0.61
CA ALA A 81 -18.30 1.89 -1.90
C ALA A 81 -18.69 0.40 -1.88
N ASP A 82 -17.85 -0.46 -1.31
CA ASP A 82 -18.12 -1.89 -1.16
C ASP A 82 -19.28 -2.17 -0.21
N ILE A 83 -19.41 -1.41 0.88
CA ILE A 83 -20.58 -1.49 1.77
C ILE A 83 -21.86 -1.07 1.01
N ALA A 84 -21.79 0.01 0.24
CA ALA A 84 -22.93 0.50 -0.55
C ALA A 84 -23.34 -0.49 -1.65
N ALA A 85 -22.38 -1.14 -2.31
CA ALA A 85 -22.63 -2.18 -3.31
C ALA A 85 -22.89 -3.57 -2.68
N GLY A 86 -22.57 -3.74 -1.40
CA GLY A 86 -22.63 -5.00 -0.67
C GLY A 86 -24.05 -5.44 -0.35
N ASN A 87 -24.16 -6.59 0.32
CA ASN A 87 -25.45 -7.14 0.67
C ASN A 87 -26.18 -6.28 1.73
N VAL A 88 -27.51 -6.43 1.79
CA VAL A 88 -28.40 -5.67 2.68
C VAL A 88 -28.00 -5.82 4.16
N SER A 89 -27.46 -6.98 4.56
CA SER A 89 -27.03 -7.21 5.94
C SER A 89 -25.84 -6.32 6.31
N LEU A 90 -24.82 -6.23 5.45
CA LEU A 90 -23.66 -5.37 5.68
C LEU A 90 -24.05 -3.89 5.76
N GLN A 91 -24.93 -3.44 4.87
CA GLN A 91 -25.48 -2.07 4.90
C GLN A 91 -26.22 -1.78 6.21
N ASN A 92 -27.03 -2.72 6.68
CA ASN A 92 -27.80 -2.56 7.92
C ASN A 92 -26.91 -2.56 9.15
N ILE A 93 -25.82 -3.33 9.16
CA ILE A 93 -24.80 -3.29 10.22
C ILE A 93 -24.14 -1.92 10.22
N ALA A 94 -23.60 -1.46 9.09
CA ALA A 94 -22.92 -0.16 8.98
C ALA A 94 -23.82 1.00 9.47
N LYS A 95 -25.09 1.05 9.06
CA LYS A 95 -26.06 2.07 9.52
C LYS A 95 -26.30 2.07 11.03
N LYS A 96 -26.21 0.92 11.69
CA LYS A 96 -26.39 0.80 13.14
C LYS A 96 -25.13 1.21 13.89
N LEU A 97 -23.95 0.83 13.39
CA LEU A 97 -22.67 1.17 14.00
C LEU A 97 -22.49 2.68 14.15
N VAL A 98 -22.86 3.46 13.13
CA VAL A 98 -22.77 4.95 13.16
C VAL A 98 -23.63 5.58 14.27
N LYS A 99 -24.57 4.84 14.87
CA LYS A 99 -25.45 5.33 15.95
C LYS A 99 -25.01 4.90 17.35
N LEU A 100 -23.94 4.11 17.46
CA LEU A 100 -23.41 3.65 18.73
C LEU A 100 -22.49 4.73 19.34
N ASP A 101 -22.37 4.72 20.65
CA ASP A 101 -21.34 5.48 21.34
C ASP A 101 -19.99 4.76 21.29
N ASP A 102 -18.95 5.47 21.72
CA ASP A 102 -17.57 4.99 21.68
C ASP A 102 -17.36 3.71 22.51
N GLU A 103 -18.09 3.54 23.63
CA GLU A 103 -17.95 2.35 24.48
C GLU A 103 -18.40 1.09 23.72
N TYR A 104 -19.59 1.15 23.09
CA TYR A 104 -20.08 0.03 22.28
C TYR A 104 -19.30 -0.14 20.98
N LEU A 105 -18.83 0.95 20.36
CA LEU A 105 -17.98 0.87 19.16
C LEU A 105 -16.66 0.14 19.46
N ASN A 106 -16.00 0.45 20.57
CA ASN A 106 -14.78 -0.23 20.99
C ASN A 106 -15.01 -1.75 21.21
N LEU A 107 -16.15 -2.11 21.80
CA LEU A 107 -16.51 -3.52 21.99
C LEU A 107 -16.72 -4.24 20.65
N VAL A 108 -17.42 -3.59 19.70
CA VAL A 108 -17.62 -4.14 18.36
C VAL A 108 -16.29 -4.28 17.62
N GLU A 109 -15.43 -3.27 17.68
CA GLU A 109 -14.11 -3.30 17.05
C GLU A 109 -13.30 -4.49 17.57
N HIS A 110 -13.26 -4.69 18.89
CA HIS A 110 -12.56 -5.83 19.49
C HIS A 110 -13.11 -7.17 18.99
N LEU A 111 -14.44 -7.31 18.91
CA LEU A 111 -15.09 -8.51 18.39
C LEU A 111 -14.72 -8.76 16.92
N VAL A 112 -14.83 -7.74 16.06
CA VAL A 112 -14.53 -7.87 14.63
C VAL A 112 -13.07 -8.25 14.42
N ASN A 113 -12.14 -7.60 15.12
CA ASN A 113 -10.71 -7.92 15.05
C ASN A 113 -10.43 -9.36 15.49
N THR A 114 -11.06 -9.80 16.58
CA THR A 114 -10.92 -11.19 17.05
C THR A 114 -11.42 -12.20 16.02
N LEU A 115 -12.56 -11.95 15.39
CA LEU A 115 -13.12 -12.83 14.35
C LEU A 115 -12.24 -12.84 13.10
N TYR A 116 -11.78 -11.69 12.64
CA TYR A 116 -10.92 -11.55 11.47
C TYR A 116 -9.61 -12.33 11.61
N GLU A 117 -8.92 -12.17 12.74
CA GLU A 117 -7.70 -12.90 13.04
C GLU A 117 -7.95 -14.42 13.18
N SER A 118 -9.14 -14.82 13.61
CA SER A 118 -9.52 -16.24 13.69
C SER A 118 -9.74 -16.87 12.31
N GLU A 119 -10.22 -16.12 11.31
CA GLU A 119 -10.39 -16.61 9.94
C GLU A 119 -9.05 -16.70 9.22
N LYS A 120 -8.19 -15.69 9.36
CA LYS A 120 -6.82 -15.71 8.79
C LYS A 120 -5.95 -16.88 9.25
N LYS A 121 -6.21 -17.44 10.43
CA LYS A 121 -5.48 -18.60 10.96
C LYS A 121 -5.98 -19.95 10.41
N LYS A 122 -7.11 -19.96 9.70
CA LYS A 122 -7.67 -21.16 9.09
C LYS A 122 -7.17 -21.39 7.66
N ASP A 123 -6.66 -20.34 7.01
CA ASP A 123 -5.98 -20.37 5.72
C ASP A 123 -4.47 -20.57 5.88
#